data_AF-A0A9P1GFE6-F1
#
_entry.id   AF-A0A9P1GFE6-F1
#
_cell.length_a   1.000
_cell.length_b   1.000
_cell.length_c   1.000
_cell.angle_alpha   90.00
_cell.angle_beta   90.00
_cell.angle_gamma   90.00
#
_symmetry.space_group_name_H-M   'P 1'
#
loop_
_entity.id
_entity.type
_entity.pdbx_description
1 polymer ?
#
loop_
_entity_poly.entity_id
_entity_poly.type
_entity_poly.pdbx_seq_one_letter_code
_entity_poly.pdbx_strand_id
1 'polypeptide(L)'
;MIYTKDLCASAIQCLVRSRFWIGNNQKKQLASASRRLARYAKTHGLSLQLKKLTKSNLGWGTGRCPEVRCKGYDTYVILSWLVSEVTSRDCDPDLATVLWAADSFLKLLHHAGPFLTPEEQEHRRVVGQLFMNVYVKLAAKAVSENKKLWRTRPKIHMFHHICIQERPSSINPVLGSTWMDEDAIKFFFRIKKRTHKRQATTNCLRRWLLGLPVQMKKKIS
;
A
#
# COMPACT_ATOMS: atom_id res chain seq x y z
N MET A 1 5.11 3.20 -1.75
CA MET A 1 4.26 4.35 -2.13
C MET A 1 3.90 5.15 -0.86
N ILE A 2 4.35 6.39 -0.72
CA ILE A 2 4.24 7.15 0.54
C ILE A 2 2.79 7.55 0.86
N TYR A 3 1.95 7.76 -0.17
CA TYR A 3 0.58 8.25 -0.03
C TYR A 3 -0.40 7.24 0.54
N THR A 4 -0.13 5.95 0.41
CA THR A 4 -1.08 4.91 0.83
C THR A 4 -1.29 4.92 2.34
N LYS A 5 -0.27 5.32 3.11
CA LYS A 5 -0.38 5.49 4.58
C LYS A 5 -1.27 6.67 4.98
N ASP A 6 -1.09 7.81 4.32
CA ASP A 6 -1.92 9.00 4.55
C ASP A 6 -3.37 8.71 4.11
N LEU A 7 -3.54 8.13 2.91
CA LEU A 7 -4.83 7.71 2.36
C LEU A 7 -5.58 6.76 3.31
N CYS A 8 -4.94 5.66 3.73
CA CYS A 8 -5.60 4.67 4.59
C CYS A 8 -6.02 5.28 5.93
N ALA A 9 -5.17 6.10 6.56
CA ALA A 9 -5.49 6.70 7.85
C ALA A 9 -6.66 7.68 7.76
N SER A 10 -6.70 8.48 6.70
CA SER A 10 -7.77 9.45 6.45
C SER A 10 -9.07 8.78 6.03
N ALA A 11 -9.00 7.73 5.20
CA ALA A 11 -10.15 6.90 4.86
C ALA A 11 -10.77 6.25 6.11
N ILE A 12 -9.95 5.63 6.97
CA ILE A 12 -10.43 5.08 8.26
C ILE A 12 -11.07 6.17 9.11
N GLN A 13 -10.54 7.41 9.10
CA GLN A 13 -11.10 8.51 9.87
C GLN A 13 -12.47 8.94 9.34
N CYS A 14 -12.62 9.05 8.02
CA CYS A 14 -13.89 9.34 7.38
C CYS A 14 -14.93 8.26 7.71
N LEU A 15 -14.57 6.99 7.59
CA LEU A 15 -15.44 5.85 7.89
C LEU A 15 -15.84 5.77 9.38
N VAL A 16 -14.92 6.08 10.31
CA VAL A 16 -15.28 6.16 11.74
C VAL A 16 -16.25 7.32 12.01
N ARG A 17 -16.07 8.46 11.33
CA ARG A 17 -16.95 9.64 11.48
C ARG A 17 -18.35 9.39 10.92
N SER A 18 -18.48 8.65 9.83
CA SER A 18 -19.77 8.23 9.26
C SER A 18 -20.42 7.05 9.99
N ARG A 19 -19.86 6.60 11.12
CA ARG A 19 -20.33 5.42 11.87
C ARG A 19 -20.39 4.15 11.00
N PHE A 20 -19.46 4.03 10.06
CA PHE A 20 -19.41 2.90 9.14
C PHE A 20 -19.29 1.57 9.89
N TRP A 21 -18.46 1.48 10.93
CA TRP A 21 -18.31 0.26 11.72
C TRP A 21 -19.16 0.27 12.99
N ILE A 22 -19.54 -0.92 13.46
CA ILE A 22 -20.33 -1.10 14.69
C ILE A 22 -19.59 -0.51 15.90
N GLY A 23 -20.26 0.39 16.63
CA GLY A 23 -19.78 0.91 17.91
C GLY A 23 -20.32 2.30 18.22
N ASN A 24 -20.69 2.54 19.49
CA ASN A 24 -21.23 3.83 19.94
C ASN A 24 -20.17 4.93 20.11
N ASN A 25 -18.88 4.60 20.01
CA ASN A 25 -17.80 5.57 20.09
C ASN A 25 -16.61 5.14 19.21
N GLN A 26 -15.69 6.07 18.97
CA GLN A 26 -14.52 5.87 18.11
C GLN A 26 -13.68 4.65 18.52
N LYS A 27 -13.51 4.40 19.82
CA LYS A 27 -12.71 3.28 20.34
C LYS A 27 -13.36 1.93 19.99
N LYS A 28 -14.68 1.81 20.17
CA LYS A 28 -15.42 0.59 19.81
C LYS A 28 -15.46 0.39 18.29
N GLN A 29 -15.65 1.44 17.50
CA GLN A 29 -15.60 1.36 16.04
C GLN A 29 -14.23 0.87 15.54
N LEU A 30 -13.13 1.43 16.05
CA LEU A 30 -11.77 0.99 15.70
C LEU A 30 -11.47 -0.45 16.14
N ALA A 31 -12.01 -0.88 17.28
CA ALA A 31 -11.89 -2.27 17.73
C ALA A 31 -12.65 -3.22 16.78
N SER A 32 -13.84 -2.82 16.32
CA SER A 32 -14.62 -3.56 15.33
C SER A 32 -13.88 -3.64 13.99
N ALA A 33 -13.38 -2.51 13.48
CA ALA A 33 -12.55 -2.42 12.28
C ALA A 33 -11.31 -3.32 12.37
N SER A 34 -10.61 -3.33 13.52
CA SER A 34 -9.42 -4.17 13.74
C SER A 34 -9.72 -5.66 13.62
N ARG A 35 -10.86 -6.12 14.15
CA ARG A 35 -11.29 -7.53 14.03
C ARG A 35 -11.60 -7.90 12.59
N ARG A 36 -12.25 -7.00 11.84
CA ARG A 36 -12.56 -7.19 10.42
C ARG A 36 -11.29 -7.25 9.57
N LEU A 37 -10.36 -6.33 9.77
CA LEU A 37 -9.05 -6.33 9.12
C LEU A 37 -8.26 -7.63 9.40
N ALA A 38 -8.21 -8.07 10.66
CA ALA A 38 -7.53 -9.33 11.02
C ALA A 38 -8.19 -10.56 10.36
N ARG A 39 -9.52 -10.58 10.30
CA ARG A 39 -10.28 -11.64 9.59
C ARG A 39 -10.01 -11.61 8.09
N TYR A 40 -10.01 -10.43 7.48
CA TYR A 40 -9.66 -10.26 6.07
C TYR A 40 -8.26 -10.80 5.76
N ALA A 41 -7.25 -10.39 6.55
CA ALA A 41 -5.89 -10.89 6.38
C ALA A 41 -5.81 -12.42 6.51
N LYS A 42 -6.47 -13.01 7.51
CA LYS A 42 -6.50 -14.47 7.71
C LYS A 42 -7.15 -15.20 6.54
N THR A 43 -8.31 -14.73 6.07
CA THR A 43 -9.06 -15.37 4.97
C THR A 43 -8.32 -15.33 3.63
N HIS A 44 -7.44 -14.34 3.43
CA HIS A 44 -6.65 -14.19 2.21
C HIS A 44 -5.20 -14.69 2.35
N GLY A 45 -4.86 -15.35 3.48
CA GLY A 45 -3.49 -15.84 3.72
C GLY A 45 -2.43 -14.74 3.83
N LEU A 46 -2.81 -13.51 4.19
CA LEU A 46 -1.93 -12.36 4.25
C LEU A 46 -1.30 -12.21 5.64
N SER A 47 0.01 -11.92 5.69
CA SER A 47 0.73 -11.68 6.96
C SER A 47 0.57 -10.24 7.43
N LEU A 48 -0.34 -9.99 8.37
CA LEU A 48 -0.52 -8.67 8.98
C LEU A 48 0.24 -8.55 10.30
N GLN A 49 1.21 -7.64 10.39
CA GLN A 49 1.96 -7.39 11.64
C GLN A 49 1.22 -6.40 12.56
N LEU A 50 0.46 -5.47 11.97
CA LEU A 50 -0.38 -4.53 12.70
C LEU A 50 -1.55 -5.23 13.40
N LYS A 51 -1.44 -5.43 14.72
CA LYS A 51 -2.45 -6.16 15.52
C LYS A 51 -3.77 -5.41 15.71
N LYS A 52 -3.72 -4.07 15.84
CA LYS A 52 -4.88 -3.23 16.17
C LYS A 52 -4.76 -1.85 15.52
N LEU A 53 -5.90 -1.33 15.06
CA LEU A 53 -6.09 0.06 14.67
C LEU A 53 -6.37 0.88 15.94
N THR A 54 -5.49 1.84 16.23
CA THR A 54 -5.61 2.74 17.38
C THR A 54 -5.39 4.18 16.92
N LYS A 55 -5.87 5.16 17.70
CA LYS A 55 -5.62 6.59 17.40
C LYS A 55 -4.13 6.89 17.24
N SER A 56 -3.29 6.32 18.11
CA SER A 56 -1.84 6.47 18.07
C SER A 56 -1.24 5.94 16.75
N ASN A 57 -1.66 4.74 16.33
CA ASN A 57 -1.16 4.13 15.10
C ASN A 57 -1.67 4.82 13.84
N LEU A 58 -2.76 5.59 13.92
CA LEU A 58 -3.32 6.35 12.80
C LEU A 58 -2.90 7.84 12.82
N GLY A 59 -2.10 8.26 13.81
CA GLY A 59 -1.68 9.66 13.96
C GLY A 59 -2.82 10.62 14.34
N TRP A 60 -3.95 10.12 14.83
CA TRP A 60 -5.12 10.94 15.15
C TRP A 60 -4.91 11.75 16.43
N GLY A 61 -5.41 13.00 16.41
CA GLY A 61 -5.31 13.91 17.56
C GLY A 61 -3.97 14.65 17.69
N THR A 62 -3.05 14.47 16.74
CA THR A 62 -1.73 15.13 16.73
C THR A 62 -1.75 16.56 16.15
N GLY A 63 -2.91 17.06 15.74
CA GLY A 63 -3.04 18.34 15.01
C GLY A 63 -2.50 18.32 13.57
N ARG A 64 -1.97 17.18 13.11
CA ARG A 64 -1.46 16.92 11.76
C ARG A 64 -2.44 16.04 10.97
N CYS A 65 -2.24 15.93 9.66
CA CYS A 65 -2.99 14.96 8.85
C CYS A 65 -2.73 13.52 9.35
N PRO A 66 -3.74 12.64 9.34
CA PRO A 66 -3.60 11.23 9.69
C PRO A 66 -2.55 10.51 8.83
N GLU A 67 -1.81 9.59 9.45
CA GLU A 67 -0.84 8.73 8.77
C GLU A 67 -0.76 7.38 9.49
N VAL A 68 -0.91 6.26 8.77
CA VAL A 68 -0.79 4.92 9.37
C VAL A 68 0.69 4.62 9.67
N ARG A 69 1.00 4.47 10.96
CA ARG A 69 2.32 4.05 11.46
C ARG A 69 2.47 2.54 11.40
N CYS A 70 2.65 1.99 10.21
CA CYS A 70 2.93 0.58 9.99
C CYS A 70 3.94 0.35 8.87
N LYS A 71 4.28 -0.92 8.60
CA LYS A 71 5.16 -1.31 7.49
C LYS A 71 4.45 -1.12 6.15
N GLY A 72 5.21 -1.05 5.06
CA GLY A 72 4.66 -0.91 3.71
C GLY A 72 3.68 -2.04 3.36
N TYR A 73 4.07 -3.28 3.62
CA TYR A 73 3.21 -4.45 3.40
C TYR A 73 1.89 -4.38 4.18
N ASP A 74 1.92 -4.04 5.47
CA ASP A 74 0.70 -3.87 6.27
C ASP A 74 -0.21 -2.77 5.68
N THR A 75 0.38 -1.69 5.15
CA THR A 75 -0.38 -0.61 4.49
C THR A 75 -1.10 -1.12 3.24
N TYR A 76 -0.45 -1.98 2.45
CA TYR A 76 -1.07 -2.64 1.30
C TYR A 76 -2.24 -3.53 1.72
N VAL A 77 -2.07 -4.36 2.77
CA VAL A 77 -3.15 -5.20 3.30
C VAL A 77 -4.33 -4.36 3.79
N ILE A 78 -4.06 -3.25 4.48
CA ILE A 78 -5.10 -2.31 4.95
C ILE A 78 -5.83 -1.69 3.76
N LEU A 79 -5.13 -1.28 2.70
CA LEU A 79 -5.74 -0.70 1.51
C LEU A 79 -6.68 -1.69 0.82
N SER A 80 -6.22 -2.92 0.54
CA SER A 80 -7.06 -3.94 -0.08
C SER A 80 -8.26 -4.31 0.80
N TRP A 81 -8.08 -4.37 2.12
CA TRP A 81 -9.19 -4.54 3.06
C TRP A 81 -10.19 -3.39 2.98
N LEU A 82 -9.73 -2.13 2.98
CA LEU A 82 -10.61 -0.97 2.87
C LEU A 82 -11.44 -1.00 1.57
N VAL A 83 -10.85 -1.39 0.44
CA VAL A 83 -11.57 -1.59 -0.83
C VAL A 83 -12.67 -2.64 -0.68
N SER A 84 -12.37 -3.79 -0.04
CA SER A 84 -13.39 -4.82 0.21
C SER A 84 -14.54 -4.31 1.09
N GLU A 85 -14.25 -3.47 2.07
CA GLU A 85 -15.25 -2.91 2.98
C GLU A 85 -16.17 -1.93 2.25
N VAL A 86 -15.60 -0.97 1.52
CA VAL A 86 -16.37 0.08 0.81
C VAL A 86 -17.09 -0.44 -0.42
N THR A 87 -16.67 -1.57 -1.00
CA THR A 87 -17.41 -2.23 -2.09
C THR A 87 -18.64 -2.97 -1.57
N SER A 88 -18.55 -3.53 -0.36
CA SER A 88 -19.63 -4.33 0.24
C SER A 88 -20.78 -3.51 0.83
N ARG A 89 -20.62 -2.19 0.99
CA ARG A 89 -21.52 -1.33 1.75
C ARG A 89 -21.49 0.08 1.20
N ASP A 90 -22.61 0.78 1.30
CA ASP A 90 -22.70 2.16 0.85
C ASP A 90 -21.69 3.07 1.57
N CYS A 91 -21.00 3.90 0.80
CA CYS A 91 -20.06 4.90 1.29
C CYS A 91 -19.94 6.06 0.31
N ASP A 92 -19.27 7.14 0.75
CA ASP A 92 -18.95 8.27 -0.12
C ASP A 92 -18.26 7.78 -1.42
N PRO A 93 -18.80 8.13 -2.61
CA PRO A 93 -18.33 7.56 -3.87
C PRO A 93 -16.93 8.03 -4.24
N ASP A 94 -16.55 9.26 -3.88
CA ASP A 94 -15.18 9.75 -4.08
C ASP A 94 -14.19 8.94 -3.21
N LEU A 95 -14.56 8.63 -1.96
CA LEU A 95 -13.77 7.79 -1.07
C LEU A 95 -13.61 6.36 -1.61
N ALA A 96 -14.68 5.73 -2.09
CA ALA A 96 -14.61 4.41 -2.72
C ALA A 96 -13.69 4.43 -3.94
N THR A 97 -13.86 5.43 -4.81
CA THR A 97 -13.12 5.57 -6.06
C THR A 97 -11.62 5.74 -5.80
N VAL A 98 -11.21 6.60 -4.86
CA VAL A 98 -9.79 6.81 -4.57
C VAL A 98 -9.14 5.58 -3.95
N LEU A 99 -9.86 4.83 -3.10
CA LEU A 99 -9.36 3.59 -2.50
C LEU A 99 -9.20 2.51 -3.57
N TRP A 100 -10.21 2.32 -4.41
CA TRP A 100 -10.18 1.36 -5.51
C TRP A 100 -9.05 1.68 -6.49
N ALA A 101 -8.91 2.94 -6.91
CA ALA A 101 -7.88 3.34 -7.85
C ALA A 101 -6.47 3.10 -7.27
N ALA A 102 -6.25 3.40 -5.99
CA ALA A 102 -4.98 3.13 -5.33
C ALA A 102 -4.66 1.62 -5.24
N ASP A 103 -5.63 0.79 -4.88
CA ASP A 103 -5.46 -0.66 -4.77
C ASP A 103 -5.23 -1.31 -6.14
N SER A 104 -6.03 -0.93 -7.14
CA SER A 104 -5.92 -1.38 -8.53
C SER A 104 -4.55 -1.04 -9.11
N PHE A 105 -4.09 0.20 -8.93
CA PHE A 105 -2.78 0.64 -9.38
C PHE A 105 -1.64 -0.12 -8.70
N LEU A 106 -1.71 -0.35 -7.38
CA LEU A 106 -0.69 -1.11 -6.66
C LEU A 106 -0.66 -2.59 -7.08
N LYS A 107 -1.81 -3.23 -7.21
CA LYS A 107 -1.92 -4.64 -7.64
C LYS A 107 -1.33 -4.82 -9.03
N LEU A 108 -1.67 -3.94 -9.97
CA LEU A 108 -1.06 -3.92 -11.30
C LEU A 108 0.46 -3.93 -11.20
N LEU A 109 1.05 -2.92 -10.53
CA LEU A 109 2.50 -2.81 -10.46
C LEU A 109 3.19 -3.98 -9.75
N HIS A 110 2.53 -4.60 -8.76
CA HIS A 110 3.10 -5.73 -8.02
C HIS A 110 2.92 -7.09 -8.72
N HIS A 111 1.97 -7.22 -9.66
CA HIS A 111 1.72 -8.46 -10.39
C HIS A 111 2.30 -8.45 -11.80
N ALA A 112 2.49 -7.25 -12.36
CA ALA A 112 3.15 -7.07 -13.64
C ALA A 112 4.61 -7.52 -13.60
N GLY A 113 5.11 -7.88 -14.78
CA GLY A 113 6.52 -8.25 -14.97
C GLY A 113 7.48 -7.06 -14.78
N PRO A 114 8.78 -7.30 -15.04
CA PRO A 114 9.79 -6.23 -15.07
C PRO A 114 9.51 -5.14 -16.10
N PHE A 115 8.83 -5.51 -17.18
CA PHE A 115 8.40 -4.63 -18.27
C PHE A 115 6.88 -4.70 -18.37
N LEU A 116 6.24 -3.54 -18.43
CA LEU A 116 4.78 -3.43 -18.52
C LEU A 116 4.34 -3.67 -19.97
N THR A 117 3.27 -4.45 -20.17
CA THR A 117 2.63 -4.57 -21.49
C THR A 117 1.97 -3.23 -21.89
N PRO A 118 1.60 -3.03 -23.17
CA PRO A 118 0.85 -1.84 -23.58
C PRO A 118 -0.44 -1.63 -22.77
N GLU A 119 -1.17 -2.71 -22.48
CA GLU A 119 -2.40 -2.68 -21.68
C GLU A 119 -2.11 -2.30 -20.22
N GLU A 120 -1.05 -2.83 -19.64
CA GLU A 120 -0.62 -2.49 -18.28
C GLU A 120 -0.16 -1.02 -18.19
N GLN A 121 0.52 -0.50 -19.21
CA GLN A 121 0.90 0.92 -19.27
C GLN A 121 -0.32 1.83 -19.34
N GLU A 122 -1.31 1.46 -20.15
CA GLU A 122 -2.56 2.20 -20.24
C GLU A 122 -3.36 2.16 -18.93
N HIS A 123 -3.48 0.98 -18.30
CA HIS A 123 -4.12 0.85 -17.00
C HIS A 123 -3.42 1.72 -15.94
N ARG A 124 -2.08 1.67 -15.88
CA ARG A 124 -1.27 2.51 -14.99
C ARG A 124 -1.59 3.99 -15.20
N ARG A 125 -1.67 4.44 -16.47
CA ARG A 125 -1.95 5.83 -16.83
C ARG A 125 -3.34 6.25 -16.41
N VAL A 126 -4.37 5.53 -16.84
CA VAL A 126 -5.78 5.85 -16.60
C VAL A 126 -6.13 5.78 -15.11
N VAL A 127 -5.80 4.67 -14.44
CA VAL A 127 -6.12 4.48 -13.01
C VAL A 127 -5.27 5.39 -12.12
N GLY A 128 -4.01 5.63 -12.49
CA GLY A 128 -3.15 6.57 -11.79
C GLY A 128 -3.67 8.01 -11.85
N GLN A 129 -4.15 8.44 -13.02
CA GLN A 129 -4.76 9.76 -13.19
C GLN A 129 -6.09 9.87 -12.44
N LEU A 130 -6.93 8.82 -12.47
CA LEU A 130 -8.16 8.76 -11.68
C LEU A 130 -7.88 8.94 -10.18
N PHE A 131 -6.91 8.19 -9.64
CA PHE A 131 -6.48 8.34 -8.25
C PHE A 131 -6.08 9.78 -7.93
N MET A 132 -5.25 10.40 -8.77
CA MET A 132 -4.77 11.76 -8.57
C MET A 132 -5.90 12.78 -8.54
N ASN A 133 -6.80 12.72 -9.51
CA ASN A 133 -7.92 13.64 -9.64
C ASN A 133 -8.83 13.57 -8.40
N VAL A 134 -9.20 12.35 -7.99
CA VAL A 134 -10.10 12.15 -6.85
C VAL A 134 -9.40 12.47 -5.52
N TYR A 135 -8.13 12.12 -5.35
CA TYR A 135 -7.38 12.45 -4.14
C TYR A 135 -7.24 13.97 -3.94
N VAL A 136 -6.92 14.71 -5.01
CA VAL A 136 -6.82 16.18 -4.97
C VAL A 136 -8.20 16.82 -4.72
N LYS A 137 -9.27 16.29 -5.33
CA LYS A 137 -10.65 16.73 -5.07
C LYS A 137 -11.01 16.58 -3.58
N LEU A 138 -10.73 15.41 -3.00
CA LEU A 138 -10.94 15.16 -1.57
C LEU A 138 -10.10 16.10 -0.69
N ALA A 139 -8.84 16.35 -1.06
CA ALA A 139 -7.97 17.30 -0.38
C ALA A 139 -8.52 18.72 -0.39
N ALA A 140 -8.95 19.22 -1.53
CA ALA A 140 -9.56 20.54 -1.67
C ALA A 140 -10.82 20.65 -0.79
N LYS A 141 -11.71 19.65 -0.83
CA LYS A 141 -12.91 19.59 0.02
C LYS A 141 -12.57 19.61 1.52
N ALA A 142 -11.55 18.88 1.95
CA ALA A 142 -11.16 18.90 3.35
C ALA A 142 -10.60 20.27 3.77
N VAL A 143 -9.83 20.94 2.90
CA VAL A 143 -9.33 22.29 3.17
C VAL A 143 -10.47 23.30 3.29
N SER A 144 -11.46 23.28 2.38
CA SER A 144 -12.63 24.17 2.47
C SER A 144 -13.46 23.93 3.73
N GLU A 145 -13.46 22.70 4.25
CA GLU A 145 -14.12 22.33 5.51
C GLU A 145 -13.24 22.55 6.76
N ASN A 146 -12.06 23.18 6.63
CA ASN A 146 -11.07 23.35 7.71
C ASN A 146 -10.66 22.02 8.39
N LYS A 147 -10.66 20.92 7.63
CA LYS A 147 -10.28 19.57 8.07
C LYS A 147 -8.90 19.19 7.55
N LYS A 148 -8.04 18.73 8.45
CA LYS A 148 -6.71 18.18 8.12
C LYS A 148 -6.80 16.67 7.84
N LEU A 149 -7.27 16.28 6.66
CA LEU A 149 -7.44 14.87 6.27
C LEU A 149 -6.43 14.44 5.20
N TRP A 150 -6.46 15.05 4.02
CA TRP A 150 -5.70 14.54 2.88
C TRP A 150 -4.42 15.33 2.70
N ARG A 151 -3.28 14.70 3.03
CA ARG A 151 -1.98 15.35 2.92
C ARG A 151 -1.49 15.28 1.47
N THR A 152 -1.33 16.43 0.83
CA THR A 152 -0.57 16.56 -0.42
C THR A 152 0.89 16.90 -0.06
N ARG A 153 1.85 16.15 -0.61
CA ARG A 153 3.29 16.38 -0.39
C ARG A 153 3.93 16.75 -1.75
N PRO A 154 5.03 17.52 -1.81
CA PRO A 154 5.70 17.83 -3.08
C PRO A 154 6.06 16.58 -3.91
N LYS A 155 6.34 15.46 -3.24
CA LYS A 155 6.58 14.16 -3.90
C LYS A 155 5.39 13.66 -4.73
N ILE A 156 4.21 14.29 -4.70
CA ILE A 156 3.03 13.83 -5.44
C ILE A 156 3.28 14.03 -6.94
N HIS A 157 4.13 15.00 -7.28
CA HIS A 157 4.69 15.19 -8.60
C HIS A 157 5.47 13.97 -9.11
N MET A 158 6.21 13.27 -8.25
CA MET A 158 6.91 12.03 -8.65
C MET A 158 5.91 10.93 -8.97
N PHE A 159 4.82 10.82 -8.19
CA PHE A 159 3.76 9.86 -8.49
C PHE A 159 3.03 10.21 -9.79
N HIS A 160 2.79 11.51 -10.05
CA HIS A 160 2.25 11.98 -11.32
C HIS A 160 3.11 11.53 -12.51
N HIS A 161 4.43 11.72 -12.46
CA HIS A 161 5.34 11.21 -13.49
C HIS A 161 5.25 9.70 -13.68
N ILE A 162 5.14 8.93 -12.60
CA ILE A 162 4.96 7.47 -12.70
C ILE A 162 3.66 7.12 -13.44
N CYS A 163 2.61 7.92 -13.27
CA CYS A 163 1.32 7.67 -13.93
C CYS A 163 1.35 8.07 -15.40
N ILE A 164 1.76 9.30 -15.72
CA ILE A 164 1.56 9.90 -17.04
C ILE A 164 2.74 9.72 -17.99
N GLN A 165 3.95 9.45 -17.50
CA GLN A 165 5.12 9.40 -18.35
C GLN A 165 5.18 8.05 -19.07
N GLU A 166 4.90 8.07 -20.37
CA GLU A 166 5.24 6.97 -21.26
C GLU A 166 6.75 6.90 -21.38
N ARG A 167 7.31 5.73 -21.04
CA ARG A 167 8.75 5.49 -21.10
C ARG A 167 8.99 4.44 -22.17
N PRO A 168 9.84 4.70 -23.17
CA PRO A 168 10.17 3.70 -24.18
C PRO A 168 10.65 2.38 -23.58
N SER A 169 11.32 2.43 -22.43
CA SER A 169 11.81 1.25 -21.73
C SER A 169 10.72 0.36 -21.14
N SER A 170 9.49 0.87 -20.96
CA SER A 170 8.37 0.16 -20.32
C SER A 170 8.70 -0.46 -18.95
N ILE A 171 9.79 -0.03 -18.30
CA ILE A 171 10.26 -0.61 -17.04
C ILE A 171 9.23 -0.36 -15.95
N ASN A 172 8.86 -1.43 -15.24
CA ASN A 172 7.94 -1.36 -14.12
C ASN A 172 8.57 -0.52 -12.99
N PRO A 173 7.94 0.60 -12.58
CA PRO A 173 8.48 1.50 -11.56
C PRO A 173 8.66 0.85 -10.18
N VAL A 174 8.00 -0.29 -9.91
CA VAL A 174 8.16 -1.03 -8.66
C VAL A 174 9.58 -1.58 -8.48
N LEU A 175 10.29 -1.85 -9.57
CA LEU A 175 11.64 -2.43 -9.54
C LEU A 175 12.66 -1.51 -8.85
N GLY A 176 12.47 -0.19 -8.98
CA GLY A 176 13.31 0.80 -8.29
C GLY A 176 12.74 1.24 -6.94
N SER A 177 11.70 0.56 -6.42
CA SER A 177 11.08 0.95 -5.17
C SER A 177 11.80 0.35 -3.97
N THR A 178 11.95 1.16 -2.91
CA THR A 178 12.61 0.74 -1.65
C THR A 178 11.95 -0.49 -1.01
N TRP A 179 10.70 -0.78 -1.35
CA TRP A 179 10.02 -1.98 -0.85
C TRP A 179 10.70 -3.24 -1.38
N MET A 180 11.01 -3.30 -2.68
CA MET A 180 11.71 -4.44 -3.26
C MET A 180 13.09 -4.65 -2.61
N ASP A 181 13.80 -3.56 -2.32
CA ASP A 181 15.07 -3.60 -1.60
C ASP A 181 14.91 -4.16 -0.19
N GLU A 182 13.91 -3.72 0.57
CA GLU A 182 13.64 -4.21 1.93
C GLU A 182 13.37 -5.72 1.96
N ASP A 183 12.61 -6.23 1.00
CA ASP A 183 12.29 -7.67 0.91
C ASP A 183 13.49 -8.50 0.45
N ALA A 184 14.29 -7.98 -0.49
CA ALA A 184 15.57 -8.57 -0.86
C ALA A 184 16.53 -8.63 0.34
N ILE A 185 16.65 -7.54 1.10
CA ILE A 185 17.46 -7.46 2.32
C ILE A 185 17.02 -8.52 3.34
N LYS A 186 15.71 -8.68 3.59
CA LYS A 186 15.19 -9.74 4.49
C LYS A 186 15.55 -11.13 4.00
N PHE A 187 15.46 -11.37 2.70
CA PHE A 187 15.88 -12.64 2.10
C PHE A 187 17.36 -12.91 2.35
N PHE A 188 18.24 -11.94 2.05
CA PHE A 188 19.69 -12.09 2.31
C PHE A 188 20.00 -12.25 3.80
N PHE A 189 19.29 -11.56 4.70
CA PHE A 189 19.45 -11.74 6.14
C PHE A 189 19.11 -13.16 6.60
N ARG A 190 18.09 -13.82 6.02
CA ARG A 190 17.76 -15.22 6.33
C ARG A 190 18.89 -16.16 5.93
N ILE A 191 19.52 -15.93 4.78
CA ILE A 191 20.69 -16.71 4.34
C ILE A 191 21.88 -16.44 5.28
N LYS A 192 22.17 -15.16 5.55
CA LYS A 192 23.28 -14.71 6.39
C LYS A 192 23.23 -15.32 7.79
N LYS A 193 22.04 -15.39 8.41
CA LYS A 193 21.82 -16.03 9.72
C LYS A 193 22.21 -17.52 9.77
N ARG A 194 22.29 -18.19 8.62
CA ARG A 194 22.66 -19.61 8.50
C ARG A 194 24.13 -19.81 8.07
N THR A 195 24.96 -18.78 8.12
CA THR A 195 26.37 -18.81 7.67
C THR A 195 27.30 -18.33 8.78
N HIS A 196 28.55 -18.82 8.78
CA HIS A 196 29.56 -18.37 9.75
C HIS A 196 29.87 -16.88 9.58
N LYS A 197 29.93 -16.13 10.69
CA LYS A 197 30.03 -14.65 10.69
C LYS A 197 31.19 -14.11 9.84
N ARG A 198 32.38 -14.71 9.92
CA ARG A 198 33.57 -14.27 9.15
C ARG A 198 33.43 -14.43 7.63
N GLN A 199 32.62 -15.38 7.18
CA GLN A 199 32.42 -15.69 5.76
C GLN A 199 30.98 -15.39 5.30
N ALA A 200 30.23 -14.64 6.10
CA ALA A 200 28.78 -14.54 5.93
C ALA A 200 28.41 -13.89 4.59
N THR A 201 29.16 -12.87 4.17
CA THR A 201 28.95 -12.20 2.87
C THR A 201 29.23 -13.14 1.70
N THR A 202 30.41 -13.75 1.66
CA THR A 202 30.81 -14.68 0.59
C THR A 202 29.89 -15.89 0.51
N ASN A 203 29.54 -16.48 1.66
CA ASN A 203 28.65 -17.64 1.71
C ASN A 203 27.19 -17.27 1.40
N CYS A 204 26.75 -16.05 1.71
CA CYS A 204 25.45 -15.55 1.27
C CYS A 204 25.37 -15.48 -0.25
N LEU A 205 26.39 -14.89 -0.90
CA LEU A 205 26.49 -14.81 -2.36
C LEU A 205 26.56 -16.19 -3.01
N ARG A 206 27.44 -17.08 -2.53
CA ARG A 206 27.54 -18.46 -3.03
C ARG A 206 26.20 -19.21 -2.94
N ARG A 207 25.51 -19.13 -1.79
CA ARG A 207 24.20 -19.77 -1.62
C ARG A 207 23.11 -19.17 -2.50
N TRP A 208 23.15 -17.86 -2.75
CA TRP A 208 22.24 -17.21 -3.68
C TRP A 208 22.48 -17.68 -5.12
N LEU A 209 23.74 -17.71 -5.58
CA LEU A 209 24.14 -18.20 -6.91
C LEU A 209 23.71 -19.66 -7.12
N LEU A 210 23.91 -20.53 -6.13
CA LEU A 210 23.48 -21.93 -6.18
C LEU A 210 21.94 -22.08 -6.30
N GLY A 211 21.17 -21.10 -5.84
CA GLY A 211 19.71 -21.08 -5.98
C GLY A 211 19.20 -20.57 -7.33
N LEU A 212 20.03 -19.87 -8.11
CA LEU A 212 19.63 -19.25 -9.38
C LEU A 212 19.11 -20.27 -10.41
N PRO A 213 19.77 -21.41 -10.67
CA PRO A 213 19.30 -22.37 -11.68
C PRO A 213 17.89 -22.90 -11.37
N VAL A 214 17.59 -23.16 -10.09
CA VAL A 214 16.27 -23.62 -9.65
C VAL A 214 15.20 -22.55 -9.86
N GLN A 215 15.54 -21.29 -9.59
CA GLN A 215 14.62 -20.16 -9.79
C GLN A 215 14.38 -19.88 -11.28
N MET A 216 15.41 -20.00 -12.13
CA MET A 216 15.27 -19.84 -13.57
C MET A 216 14.39 -20.93 -14.19
N LYS A 217 14.58 -22.19 -13.80
CA LYS A 217 13.72 -23.30 -14.28
C LYS A 217 12.24 -23.06 -13.98
N LYS A 218 11.90 -22.59 -12.77
CA LYS A 218 10.53 -22.27 -12.36
C LYS A 218 9.85 -21.14 -13.15
N LYS A 219 10.62 -20.28 -13.81
CA LYS A 219 10.08 -19.17 -14.60
C LYS A 219 9.88 -19.53 -16.07
N ILE A 220 10.52 -20.61 -16.53
CA ILE A 220 10.43 -21.10 -17.91
C ILE A 220 9.29 -22.12 -18.04
N SER A 221 9.01 -22.86 -16.96
CA SER A 221 7.83 -23.74 -16.82
C SER A 221 6.57 -22.97 -16.50
#